data_AF-A0A3B1CF23-F1
#
_entry.id   AF-A0A3B1CF23-F1
#
_cell.length_a   1.000
_cell.length_b   1.000
_cell.length_c   1.000
_cell.angle_alpha   90.00
_cell.angle_beta   90.00
_cell.angle_gamma   90.00
#
_symmetry.space_group_name_H-M   'P 1'
#
loop_
_entity.id
_entity.type
_entity.pdbx_description
1 polymer ?
#
loop_
_entity_poly.entity_id
_entity_poly.type
_entity_poly.pdbx_seq_one_letter_code
_entity_poly.pdbx_strand_id
1 'polypeptide(L)'
;RSIELRVGALPQHPRGLLGYAFNWSPEGVVNEYLNDCEVVKDGKRKSVPSMEGLETIVIEGVQLEAFATSGGLGTMCETFADRVQHLNYKTIRYPGHCQLMRFFFNELFMKEKRELAGKILVNAKPPVNDDVVYVHAAVEGLQNNNLRRDEFVRSFYPKEIAGKVWKAISWTTSASVCAVLELVDKGELRGQGFIKQEEIPLDLFLQTRTGSLFAQNKKAV
;
A
#
# COMPACT_ATOMS: atom_id res chain seq x y z
N ARG A 1 5.49 18.58 7.01
CA ARG A 1 5.49 19.16 5.64
C ARG A 1 4.86 18.19 4.65
N SER A 2 5.39 16.98 4.49
CA SER A 2 4.78 15.96 3.62
C SER A 2 4.70 14.59 4.31
N ILE A 3 3.70 13.81 3.89
CA ILE A 3 3.57 12.38 4.19
C ILE A 3 3.36 11.67 2.86
N GLU A 4 4.14 10.65 2.59
CA GLU A 4 4.07 9.97 1.30
C GLU A 4 4.14 8.45 1.49
N LEU A 5 3.11 7.74 1.05
CA LEU A 5 2.92 6.32 1.31
C LEU A 5 2.92 5.53 0.00
N ARG A 6 3.76 4.50 -0.08
CA ARG A 6 3.84 3.60 -1.23
C ARG A 6 3.76 2.17 -0.77
N VAL A 7 2.83 1.43 -1.36
CA VAL A 7 2.63 0.01 -1.04
C VAL A 7 2.34 -0.77 -2.31
N GLY A 8 2.90 -1.97 -2.44
CA GLY A 8 2.54 -2.87 -3.53
C GLY A 8 2.82 -4.33 -3.19
N ALA A 9 1.82 -5.17 -3.43
CA ALA A 9 1.97 -6.62 -3.42
C ALA A 9 2.23 -7.11 -4.84
N LEU A 10 3.38 -7.74 -5.06
CA LEU A 10 3.91 -8.11 -6.37
C LEU A 10 4.41 -9.56 -6.38
N PRO A 11 4.42 -10.26 -7.53
CA PRO A 11 5.09 -11.55 -7.63
C PRO A 11 6.61 -11.36 -7.47
N GLN A 12 7.30 -12.26 -6.75
CA GLN A 12 8.78 -12.21 -6.65
C GLN A 12 9.48 -12.49 -7.98
N HIS A 13 8.82 -13.25 -8.84
CA HIS A 13 9.31 -13.64 -10.16
C HIS A 13 8.36 -13.09 -11.25
N PRO A 14 8.42 -11.78 -11.56
CA PRO A 14 7.55 -11.18 -12.56
C PRO A 14 7.75 -11.83 -13.93
N ARG A 15 6.65 -12.16 -14.60
CA ARG A 15 6.65 -12.74 -15.96
C ARG A 15 5.72 -11.98 -16.91
N GLY A 16 6.22 -11.75 -18.12
CA GLY A 16 5.52 -11.01 -19.16
C GLY A 16 5.40 -9.51 -18.85
N LEU A 17 4.84 -8.76 -19.80
CA LEU A 17 4.87 -7.29 -19.78
C LEU A 17 4.19 -6.66 -18.55
N LEU A 18 3.09 -7.25 -18.06
CA LEU A 18 2.37 -6.67 -16.93
C LEU A 18 3.10 -6.84 -15.58
N GLY A 19 4.02 -7.81 -15.49
CA GLY A 19 4.79 -8.09 -14.27
C GLY A 19 3.97 -8.37 -13.01
N TYR A 20 2.68 -8.69 -13.12
CA TYR A 20 1.75 -8.71 -11.98
C TYR A 20 1.11 -10.09 -11.78
N ALA A 21 0.55 -10.31 -10.59
CA ALA A 21 -0.28 -11.47 -10.26
C ALA A 21 -1.44 -11.02 -9.39
N PHE A 22 -2.67 -11.40 -9.73
CA PHE A 22 -3.87 -11.02 -8.99
C PHE A 22 -4.04 -11.92 -7.75
N ASN A 23 -3.30 -11.63 -6.69
CA ASN A 23 -3.30 -12.41 -5.44
C ASN A 23 -4.45 -12.06 -4.48
N TRP A 24 -5.26 -11.05 -4.82
CA TRP A 24 -6.39 -10.56 -4.02
C TRP A 24 -7.51 -10.08 -4.96
N SER A 25 -8.58 -9.50 -4.41
CA SER A 25 -9.81 -9.18 -5.15
C SER A 25 -9.55 -8.44 -6.47
N PRO A 26 -9.88 -9.04 -7.63
CA PRO A 26 -9.73 -8.40 -8.94
C PRO A 26 -10.58 -7.14 -9.07
N GLU A 27 -11.79 -7.18 -8.50
CA GLU A 27 -12.71 -6.04 -8.45
C GLU A 27 -12.11 -4.89 -7.65
N GLY A 28 -11.44 -5.21 -6.54
CA GLY A 28 -10.69 -4.25 -5.74
C GLY A 28 -9.60 -3.57 -6.55
N VAL A 29 -8.75 -4.35 -7.23
CA VAL A 29 -7.69 -3.82 -8.10
C VAL A 29 -8.26 -2.93 -9.22
N VAL A 30 -9.34 -3.36 -9.87
CA VAL A 30 -10.00 -2.55 -10.91
C VAL A 30 -10.53 -1.24 -10.33
N ASN A 31 -11.17 -1.27 -9.16
CA ASN A 31 -11.67 -0.06 -8.51
C ASN A 31 -10.54 0.92 -8.14
N GLU A 32 -9.40 0.41 -7.67
CA GLU A 32 -8.21 1.22 -7.36
C GLU A 32 -7.70 2.04 -8.55
N TYR A 33 -7.82 1.49 -9.77
CA TYR A 33 -7.39 2.15 -11.00
C TYR A 33 -8.45 3.09 -11.59
N LEU A 34 -9.71 3.00 -11.19
CA LEU A 34 -10.80 3.73 -11.84
C LEU A 34 -11.39 4.87 -11.01
N ASN A 35 -11.25 4.81 -9.70
CA ASN A 35 -11.77 5.85 -8.82
C ASN A 35 -10.72 6.92 -8.57
N ASP A 36 -11.17 8.17 -8.38
CA ASP A 36 -10.27 9.25 -7.99
C ASP A 36 -9.60 8.98 -6.63
N CYS A 37 -8.44 9.58 -6.46
CA CYS A 37 -7.61 9.46 -5.26
C CYS A 37 -7.75 10.72 -4.41
N GLU A 38 -8.07 10.55 -3.13
CA GLU A 38 -7.96 11.65 -2.17
C GLU A 38 -6.49 11.93 -1.86
N VAL A 39 -6.13 13.21 -1.74
CA VAL A 39 -4.80 13.67 -1.35
C VAL A 39 -4.90 14.92 -0.49
N VAL A 40 -3.85 15.26 0.25
CA VAL A 40 -3.64 16.62 0.73
C VAL A 40 -2.65 17.32 -0.21
N LYS A 41 -3.01 18.50 -0.71
CA LYS A 41 -2.14 19.34 -1.52
C LYS A 41 -2.35 20.81 -1.16
N ASP A 42 -1.26 21.49 -0.83
CA ASP A 42 -1.23 22.87 -0.34
C ASP A 42 -2.07 23.04 0.94
N GLY A 43 -1.96 22.07 1.86
CA GLY A 43 -2.70 22.08 3.13
C GLY A 43 -4.12 21.55 3.03
N LYS A 44 -4.70 21.45 1.83
CA LYS A 44 -6.13 21.15 1.65
C LYS A 44 -6.36 19.77 1.04
N ARG A 45 -7.47 19.13 1.43
CA ARG A 45 -7.97 17.92 0.76
C ARG A 45 -8.31 18.25 -0.69
N LYS A 46 -7.85 17.41 -1.61
CA LYS A 46 -8.16 17.47 -3.04
C LYS A 46 -8.40 16.06 -3.58
N SER A 47 -9.11 15.99 -4.70
CA SER A 47 -9.25 14.78 -5.50
C SER A 47 -8.31 14.87 -6.70
N VAL A 48 -7.63 13.78 -7.05
CA VAL A 48 -6.80 13.67 -8.26
C VAL A 48 -7.18 12.40 -9.03
N PRO A 49 -7.06 12.37 -10.37
CA PRO A 49 -7.28 11.16 -11.13
C PRO A 49 -6.33 10.03 -10.69
N SER A 50 -6.82 8.79 -10.75
CA SER A 50 -6.00 7.60 -10.62
C SER A 50 -4.99 7.46 -11.75
N MET A 51 -4.01 6.58 -11.56
CA MET A 51 -2.95 6.29 -12.51
C MET A 51 -2.11 7.52 -12.89
N GLU A 52 -2.15 8.61 -12.12
CA GLU A 52 -1.35 9.82 -12.32
C GLU A 52 -0.14 9.90 -11.38
N GLY A 53 0.77 10.83 -11.69
CA GLY A 53 1.96 11.08 -10.89
C GLY A 53 2.93 9.90 -10.88
N LEU A 54 3.09 9.24 -12.03
CA LEU A 54 4.06 8.16 -12.21
C LEU A 54 5.46 8.60 -11.79
N GLU A 55 6.07 7.86 -10.87
CA GLU A 55 7.43 8.07 -10.40
C GLU A 55 8.21 6.76 -10.43
N THR A 56 9.52 6.83 -10.64
CA THR A 56 10.42 5.70 -10.46
C THR A 56 10.92 5.67 -9.03
N ILE A 57 10.84 4.51 -8.39
CA ILE A 57 11.41 4.27 -7.06
C ILE A 57 12.34 3.06 -7.11
N VAL A 58 13.25 2.97 -6.14
CA VAL A 58 14.15 1.81 -5.99
C VAL A 58 14.02 1.30 -4.56
N ILE A 59 13.72 0.02 -4.40
CA ILE A 59 13.68 -0.66 -3.11
C ILE A 59 14.62 -1.86 -3.19
N GLU A 60 15.62 -1.90 -2.31
CA GLU A 60 16.59 -3.01 -2.24
C GLU A 60 17.25 -3.33 -3.60
N GLY A 61 17.57 -2.30 -4.39
CA GLY A 61 18.17 -2.42 -5.72
C GLY A 61 17.20 -2.80 -6.85
N VAL A 62 15.93 -3.05 -6.54
CA VAL A 62 14.88 -3.33 -7.52
C VAL A 62 14.26 -2.02 -8.00
N GLN A 63 14.35 -1.75 -9.30
CA GLN A 63 13.67 -0.62 -9.92
C GLN A 63 12.17 -0.92 -10.05
N LEU A 64 11.35 -0.01 -9.55
CA LEU A 64 9.90 -0.09 -9.49
C LEU A 64 9.31 1.25 -9.96
N GLU A 65 8.00 1.25 -10.21
CA GLU A 65 7.24 2.46 -10.44
C GLU A 65 6.14 2.62 -9.40
N ALA A 66 5.77 3.87 -9.10
CA ALA A 66 4.65 4.17 -8.24
C ALA A 66 3.74 5.24 -8.86
N PHE A 67 2.43 5.06 -8.71
CA PHE A 67 1.42 6.00 -9.23
C PHE A 67 0.16 5.99 -8.37
N ALA A 68 -0.62 7.06 -8.44
CA ALA A 68 -1.79 7.24 -7.58
C ALA A 68 -2.85 6.17 -7.83
N THR A 69 -3.36 5.57 -6.75
CA THR A 69 -4.54 4.71 -6.77
C THR A 69 -5.43 5.01 -5.58
N SER A 70 -6.74 4.79 -5.74
CA SER A 70 -7.71 5.14 -4.70
C SER A 70 -7.64 4.19 -3.49
N GLY A 71 -8.14 4.61 -2.34
CA GLY A 71 -8.45 3.73 -1.21
C GLY A 71 -7.33 3.48 -0.19
N GLY A 72 -6.08 3.85 -0.48
CA GLY A 72 -4.94 3.55 0.40
C GLY A 72 -4.78 4.44 1.63
N LEU A 73 -5.51 5.57 1.73
CA LEU A 73 -5.28 6.58 2.79
C LEU A 73 -6.28 6.54 3.94
N GLY A 74 -7.44 5.88 3.78
CA GLY A 74 -8.50 5.88 4.78
C GLY A 74 -8.83 7.31 5.25
N THR A 75 -8.72 7.55 6.56
CA THR A 75 -9.02 8.85 7.18
C THR A 75 -7.87 9.84 7.20
N MET A 76 -6.68 9.48 6.71
CA MET A 76 -5.48 10.32 6.88
C MET A 76 -5.61 11.69 6.21
N CYS A 77 -6.30 11.79 5.07
CA CYS A 77 -6.55 13.08 4.41
C CYS A 77 -7.40 14.01 5.29
N GLU A 78 -8.37 13.48 6.04
CA GLU A 78 -9.16 14.26 7.00
C GLU A 78 -8.29 14.66 8.20
N THR A 79 -7.54 13.71 8.76
CA THR A 79 -6.77 13.91 9.99
C THR A 79 -5.57 14.85 9.82
N PHE A 80 -4.97 14.87 8.62
CA PHE A 80 -3.79 15.68 8.32
C PHE A 80 -4.05 16.88 7.43
N ALA A 81 -5.31 17.11 7.03
CA ALA A 81 -5.71 18.41 6.45
C ALA A 81 -5.24 19.54 7.37
N ASP A 82 -4.72 20.60 6.78
CA ASP A 82 -4.16 21.79 7.43
C ASP A 82 -2.93 21.56 8.33
N ARG A 83 -2.49 20.30 8.53
CA ARG A 83 -1.29 19.93 9.28
C ARG A 83 -0.08 19.65 8.40
N VAL A 84 -0.32 19.21 7.16
CA VAL A 84 0.73 18.92 6.17
C VAL A 84 0.42 19.62 4.86
N GLN A 85 1.46 20.01 4.12
CA GLN A 85 1.31 20.60 2.80
C GLN A 85 0.97 19.54 1.75
N HIS A 86 1.55 18.34 1.88
CA HIS A 86 1.34 17.24 0.95
C HIS A 86 1.08 15.91 1.67
N LEU A 87 0.07 15.16 1.22
CA LEU A 87 -0.18 13.80 1.65
C LEU A 87 -0.68 13.00 0.46
N ASN A 88 -0.01 11.90 0.10
CA ASN A 88 -0.46 11.04 -0.98
C ASN A 88 -0.16 9.55 -0.70
N TYR A 89 -0.92 8.71 -1.40
CA TYR A 89 -0.68 7.28 -1.51
C TYR A 89 -0.49 6.92 -2.98
N LYS A 90 0.46 6.04 -3.24
CA LYS A 90 0.68 5.46 -4.56
C LYS A 90 0.89 3.96 -4.46
N THR A 91 0.35 3.21 -5.41
CA THR A 91 0.64 1.78 -5.49
C THR A 91 1.98 1.55 -6.16
N ILE A 92 2.72 0.52 -5.73
CA ILE A 92 4.00 0.12 -6.33
C ILE A 92 3.77 -0.99 -7.36
N ARG A 93 4.38 -0.88 -8.53
CA ARG A 93 4.36 -1.87 -9.62
C ARG A 93 5.73 -2.04 -10.24
N TYR A 94 5.90 -3.08 -11.06
CA TYR A 94 7.08 -3.21 -11.92
C TYR A 94 6.99 -2.22 -13.10
N PRO A 95 8.14 -1.78 -13.64
CA PRO A 95 8.17 -0.80 -14.73
C PRO A 95 7.31 -1.19 -15.94
N GLY A 96 6.55 -0.22 -16.46
CA GLY A 96 5.68 -0.36 -17.63
C GLY A 96 4.24 -0.75 -17.30
N HIS A 97 3.93 -1.12 -16.06
CA HIS A 97 2.59 -1.55 -15.66
C HIS A 97 1.55 -0.43 -15.82
N CYS A 98 1.86 0.78 -15.36
CA CYS A 98 0.96 1.94 -15.42
C CYS A 98 0.60 2.29 -16.86
N GLN A 99 1.55 2.22 -17.78
CA GLN A 99 1.30 2.47 -19.20
C GLN A 99 0.33 1.44 -19.78
N LEU A 100 0.51 0.16 -19.44
CA LEU A 100 -0.38 -0.92 -19.88
C LEU A 100 -1.78 -0.79 -19.28
N MET A 101 -1.91 -0.38 -18.01
CA MET A 101 -3.21 -0.14 -17.39
C MET A 101 -3.92 1.07 -17.98
N ARG A 102 -3.19 2.15 -18.29
CA ARG A 102 -3.74 3.31 -19.01
C ARG A 102 -4.26 2.91 -20.39
N PHE A 103 -3.47 2.16 -21.18
CA PHE A 103 -3.92 1.63 -22.46
C PHE A 103 -5.19 0.77 -22.30
N PHE A 104 -5.17 -0.18 -21.36
CA PHE A 104 -6.28 -1.10 -21.14
C PHE A 104 -7.57 -0.39 -20.71
N PHE A 105 -7.52 0.52 -19.74
CA PHE A 105 -8.72 1.18 -19.23
C PHE A 105 -9.18 2.37 -20.07
N ASN A 106 -8.25 3.14 -20.64
CA ASN A 106 -8.59 4.39 -21.34
C ASN A 106 -8.73 4.20 -22.85
N GLU A 107 -7.82 3.47 -23.50
CA GLU A 107 -7.84 3.33 -24.97
C GLU A 107 -8.74 2.17 -25.42
N LEU A 108 -8.77 1.06 -24.67
CA LEU A 108 -9.72 -0.03 -24.91
C LEU A 108 -11.07 0.17 -24.21
N PHE A 109 -11.25 1.30 -23.52
CA PHE A 109 -12.48 1.67 -22.80
C PHE A 109 -12.95 0.62 -21.77
N MET A 110 -12.04 -0.19 -21.23
CA MET A 110 -12.40 -1.23 -20.25
C MET A 110 -12.90 -0.67 -18.92
N LYS A 111 -12.69 0.62 -18.66
CA LYS A 111 -13.27 1.32 -17.51
C LYS A 111 -14.81 1.25 -17.46
N GLU A 112 -15.46 1.14 -18.62
CA GLU A 112 -16.91 1.01 -18.76
C GLU A 112 -17.39 -0.44 -18.56
N LYS A 113 -16.48 -1.40 -18.60
CA LYS A 113 -16.75 -2.84 -18.55
C LYS A 113 -16.00 -3.50 -17.37
N ARG A 114 -16.17 -2.96 -16.16
CA ARG A 114 -15.39 -3.34 -14.96
C ARG A 114 -15.34 -4.84 -14.69
N GLU A 115 -16.48 -5.53 -14.78
CA GLU A 115 -16.54 -6.98 -14.56
C GLU A 115 -15.73 -7.76 -15.60
N LEU A 116 -15.88 -7.42 -16.88
CA LEU A 116 -15.10 -8.02 -17.96
C LEU A 116 -13.61 -7.70 -17.81
N ALA A 117 -13.27 -6.47 -17.42
CA ALA A 117 -11.90 -6.05 -17.15
C ALA A 117 -11.24 -6.93 -16.09
N GLY A 118 -11.92 -7.15 -14.96
CA GLY A 118 -11.47 -8.06 -13.92
C GLY A 118 -11.27 -9.49 -14.45
N LYS A 119 -12.23 -10.04 -15.21
CA LYS A 119 -12.14 -11.38 -15.80
C LYS A 119 -10.93 -11.53 -16.73
N ILE A 120 -10.71 -10.58 -17.63
CA ILE A 120 -9.56 -10.59 -18.55
C ILE A 120 -8.25 -10.56 -17.78
N LEU A 121 -8.12 -9.65 -16.81
CA LEU A 121 -6.90 -9.44 -16.04
C LEU A 121 -6.53 -10.66 -15.20
N VAL A 122 -7.50 -11.28 -14.53
CA VAL A 122 -7.30 -12.51 -13.74
C VAL A 122 -6.90 -13.68 -14.63
N ASN A 123 -7.58 -13.85 -15.76
CA ASN A 123 -7.25 -14.90 -16.70
C ASN A 123 -5.83 -14.72 -17.28
N ALA A 124 -5.42 -13.48 -17.52
CA ALA A 124 -4.09 -13.16 -18.03
C ALA A 124 -2.98 -13.33 -16.97
N LYS A 125 -3.27 -13.11 -15.69
CA LYS A 125 -2.30 -13.12 -14.58
C LYS A 125 -2.87 -13.83 -13.33
N PRO A 126 -2.91 -15.17 -13.33
CA PRO A 126 -3.41 -15.93 -12.18
C PRO A 126 -2.56 -15.70 -10.92
N PRO A 127 -3.11 -15.98 -9.72
CA PRO A 127 -2.40 -15.83 -8.45
C PRO A 127 -1.11 -16.67 -8.39
N VAL A 128 -0.11 -16.18 -7.66
CA VAL A 128 1.15 -16.90 -7.34
C VAL A 128 1.31 -17.04 -5.83
N ASN A 129 2.12 -18.01 -5.38
CA ASN A 129 2.45 -18.18 -3.96
C ASN A 129 3.63 -17.32 -3.52
N ASP A 130 4.63 -17.17 -4.39
CA ASP A 130 5.83 -16.38 -4.10
C ASP A 130 5.58 -14.92 -4.46
N ASP A 131 5.01 -14.18 -3.52
CA ASP A 131 4.79 -12.74 -3.61
C ASP A 131 5.67 -11.97 -2.64
N VAL A 132 5.71 -10.65 -2.79
CA VAL A 132 6.42 -9.71 -1.94
C VAL A 132 5.53 -8.50 -1.74
N VAL A 133 5.47 -8.01 -0.50
CA VAL A 133 4.80 -6.75 -0.16
C VAL A 133 5.87 -5.71 0.13
N TYR A 134 6.01 -4.73 -0.76
CA TYR A 134 6.85 -3.57 -0.54
C TYR A 134 6.07 -2.49 0.21
N VAL A 135 6.68 -1.90 1.23
CA VAL A 135 6.18 -0.74 1.97
C VAL A 135 7.27 0.32 1.98
N HIS A 136 6.92 1.53 1.56
CA HIS A 136 7.76 2.72 1.67
C HIS A 136 6.90 3.88 2.17
N ALA A 137 7.08 4.25 3.43
CA ALA A 137 6.49 5.46 4.01
C ALA A 137 7.59 6.49 4.26
N ALA A 138 7.36 7.73 3.86
CA ALA A 138 8.27 8.84 4.10
C ALA A 138 7.50 10.00 4.72
N VAL A 139 8.11 10.64 5.73
CA VAL A 139 7.58 11.85 6.37
C VAL A 139 8.68 12.90 6.37
N GLU A 140 8.34 14.11 5.92
CA GLU A 140 9.25 15.26 5.94
C GLU A 140 8.65 16.38 6.79
N GLY A 141 9.47 17.01 7.63
CA GLY A 141 9.04 18.11 8.50
C GLY A 141 10.19 18.81 9.21
N LEU A 142 9.84 19.80 10.04
CA LEU A 142 10.79 20.48 10.91
C LEU A 142 10.90 19.72 12.23
N GLN A 143 12.11 19.38 12.63
CA GLN A 143 12.44 18.86 13.96
C GLN A 143 13.58 19.70 14.53
N ASN A 144 13.36 20.33 15.70
CA ASN A 144 14.31 21.26 16.30
C ASN A 144 14.80 22.33 15.29
N ASN A 145 13.87 22.97 14.57
CA ASN A 145 14.10 23.96 13.50
C ASN A 145 14.92 23.47 12.29
N ASN A 146 15.23 22.17 12.20
CA ASN A 146 15.93 21.61 11.06
C ASN A 146 14.97 20.80 10.19
N LEU A 147 15.03 20.99 8.88
CA LEU A 147 14.29 20.15 7.95
C LEU A 147 14.87 18.74 7.99
N ARG A 148 14.01 17.75 8.25
CA ARG A 148 14.35 16.34 8.32
C ARG A 148 13.33 15.50 7.57
N ARG A 149 13.79 14.37 7.08
CA ARG A 149 12.99 13.33 6.43
C ARG A 149 13.30 11.99 7.08
N ASP A 150 12.26 11.32 7.54
CA ASP A 150 12.32 9.97 8.08
C ASP A 150 11.63 9.02 7.11
N GLU A 151 12.22 7.84 6.90
CA GLU A 151 11.71 6.84 5.98
C GLU A 151 11.61 5.47 6.65
N PHE A 152 10.51 4.79 6.37
CA PHE A 152 10.29 3.39 6.70
C PHE A 152 10.14 2.61 5.40
N VAL A 153 11.18 1.85 5.05
CA VAL A 153 11.21 0.99 3.86
C VAL A 153 11.37 -0.47 4.29
N ARG A 154 10.44 -1.34 3.90
CA ARG A 154 10.47 -2.77 4.20
C ARG A 154 9.91 -3.59 3.04
N SER A 155 10.46 -4.79 2.89
CA SER A 155 9.96 -5.84 2.02
C SER A 155 9.51 -7.02 2.88
N PHE A 156 8.28 -7.48 2.68
CA PHE A 156 7.73 -8.63 3.38
C PHE A 156 7.54 -9.79 2.40
N TYR A 157 7.95 -10.98 2.83
CA TYR A 157 7.96 -12.20 2.03
C TYR A 157 7.04 -13.26 2.65
N PRO A 158 6.73 -14.36 1.93
CA PRO A 158 5.95 -15.46 2.48
C PRO A 158 6.58 -15.97 3.77
N LYS A 159 5.73 -16.32 4.73
CA LYS A 159 6.16 -16.69 6.08
C LYS A 159 5.43 -17.92 6.55
N GLU A 160 6.15 -18.81 7.24
CA GLU A 160 5.53 -19.93 7.93
C GLU A 160 4.87 -19.46 9.23
N ILE A 161 3.58 -19.72 9.37
CA ILE A 161 2.79 -19.40 10.55
C ILE A 161 1.89 -20.61 10.84
N ALA A 162 2.01 -21.15 12.06
CA ALA A 162 1.28 -22.35 12.50
C ALA A 162 1.44 -23.56 11.55
N GLY A 163 2.67 -23.84 11.11
CA GLY A 163 3.00 -25.00 10.28
C GLY A 163 2.57 -24.90 8.81
N LYS A 164 2.12 -23.72 8.36
CA LYS A 164 1.74 -23.45 6.97
C LYS A 164 2.46 -22.21 6.45
N VAL A 165 2.97 -22.29 5.23
CA VAL A 165 3.50 -21.12 4.52
C VAL A 165 2.35 -20.28 3.97
N TRP A 166 2.36 -19.00 4.34
CA TRP A 166 1.39 -18.01 3.88
C TRP A 166 2.07 -17.01 2.97
N LYS A 167 1.39 -16.61 1.89
CA LYS A 167 1.79 -15.51 1.00
C LYS A 167 2.00 -14.23 1.81
N ALA A 168 2.91 -13.38 1.36
CA ALA A 168 3.21 -12.08 1.97
C ALA A 168 1.93 -11.27 2.17
N ILE A 169 1.15 -11.05 1.10
CA ILE A 169 -0.10 -10.26 1.19
C ILE A 169 -1.10 -10.86 2.18
N SER A 170 -1.17 -12.19 2.26
CA SER A 170 -2.13 -12.87 3.13
C SER A 170 -1.79 -12.67 4.59
N TRP A 171 -0.54 -12.94 4.99
CA TRP A 171 -0.17 -12.82 6.40
C TRP A 171 -0.05 -11.37 6.83
N THR A 172 0.44 -10.44 5.99
CA THR A 172 0.51 -9.02 6.38
C THR A 172 -0.88 -8.44 6.58
N THR A 173 -1.84 -8.81 5.74
CA THR A 173 -3.23 -8.35 5.90
C THR A 173 -3.85 -8.93 7.17
N SER A 174 -3.80 -10.25 7.37
CA SER A 174 -4.44 -10.88 8.53
C SER A 174 -3.77 -10.53 9.85
N ALA A 175 -2.43 -10.55 9.90
CA ALA A 175 -1.68 -10.23 11.12
C ALA A 175 -1.89 -8.78 11.56
N SER A 176 -2.01 -7.83 10.63
CA SER A 176 -2.26 -6.43 11.00
C SER A 176 -3.63 -6.25 11.67
N VAL A 177 -4.69 -6.88 11.15
CA VAL A 177 -6.02 -6.83 11.74
C VAL A 177 -6.04 -7.54 13.10
N CYS A 178 -5.43 -8.73 13.20
CA CYS A 178 -5.34 -9.46 14.47
C CYS A 178 -4.59 -8.67 15.55
N ALA A 179 -3.53 -7.96 15.19
CA ALA A 179 -2.77 -7.12 16.12
C ALA A 179 -3.64 -5.99 16.68
N VAL A 180 -4.38 -5.30 15.82
CA VAL A 180 -5.28 -4.22 16.26
C VAL A 180 -6.40 -4.76 17.14
N LEU A 181 -6.98 -5.92 16.82
CA LEU A 181 -7.97 -6.57 17.67
C LEU A 181 -7.42 -6.94 19.04
N GLU A 182 -6.18 -7.42 19.11
CA GLU A 182 -5.49 -7.70 20.38
C GLU A 182 -5.33 -6.43 21.24
N LEU A 183 -4.97 -5.30 20.62
CA LEU A 183 -4.86 -4.02 21.34
C LEU A 183 -6.21 -3.51 21.86
N VAL A 184 -7.29 -3.70 21.08
CA VAL A 184 -8.66 -3.36 21.51
C VAL A 184 -9.09 -4.24 22.68
N ASP A 185 -8.88 -5.56 22.59
CA ASP A 185 -9.23 -6.53 23.63
C ASP A 185 -8.51 -6.24 24.96
N LYS A 186 -7.23 -5.86 24.89
CA LYS A 186 -6.45 -5.45 26.07
C LYS A 186 -6.80 -4.07 26.63
N GLY A 187 -7.62 -3.28 25.92
CA GLY A 187 -7.92 -1.89 26.30
C GLY A 187 -6.74 -0.93 26.14
N GLU A 188 -5.76 -1.27 25.29
CA GLU A 188 -4.60 -0.42 24.99
C GLU A 188 -4.91 0.67 23.95
N LEU A 189 -6.04 0.53 23.25
CA LEU A 189 -6.63 1.58 22.40
C LEU A 189 -7.89 2.16 23.05
N ARG A 190 -8.40 3.27 22.50
CA ARG A 190 -9.65 3.89 22.98
C ARG A 190 -10.79 2.86 22.98
N GLY A 191 -11.43 2.65 24.13
CA GLY A 191 -12.49 1.64 24.30
C GLY A 191 -13.86 1.98 23.70
N GLN A 192 -14.01 3.13 23.01
CA GLN A 192 -15.27 3.54 22.39
C GLN A 192 -15.05 4.45 21.17
N GLY A 193 -16.04 4.48 20.27
CA GLY A 193 -16.03 5.32 19.08
C GLY A 193 -15.23 4.74 17.91
N PHE A 194 -14.88 5.61 16.97
CA PHE A 194 -14.09 5.24 15.80
C PHE A 194 -12.60 5.45 16.06
N ILE A 195 -11.80 4.40 15.95
CA ILE A 195 -10.34 4.44 16.08
C ILE A 195 -9.74 4.61 14.69
N LYS A 196 -9.01 5.71 14.46
CA LYS A 196 -8.33 5.95 13.18
C LYS A 196 -7.01 5.18 13.14
N GLN A 197 -6.62 4.66 11.97
CA GLN A 197 -5.38 3.88 11.84
C GLN A 197 -4.14 4.67 12.27
N GLU A 198 -4.11 5.97 11.97
CA GLU A 198 -3.02 6.89 12.30
C GLU A 198 -2.96 7.27 13.78
N GLU A 199 -3.93 6.84 14.60
CA GLU A 199 -3.91 6.99 16.06
C GLU A 199 -3.31 5.78 16.77
N ILE A 200 -3.10 4.65 16.07
CA ILE A 200 -2.58 3.41 16.65
C ILE A 200 -1.05 3.54 16.78
N PRO A 201 -0.48 3.54 18.00
CA PRO A 201 0.97 3.64 18.17
C PRO A 201 1.69 2.42 17.59
N LEU A 202 2.67 2.67 16.72
CA LEU A 202 3.41 1.60 16.04
C LEU A 202 4.16 0.69 17.02
N ASP A 203 4.72 1.26 18.09
CA ASP A 203 5.41 0.53 19.13
C ASP A 203 4.50 -0.44 19.89
N LEU A 204 3.27 -0.03 20.22
CA LEU A 204 2.27 -0.94 20.81
C LEU A 204 1.85 -2.01 19.81
N PHE A 205 1.57 -1.62 18.57
CA PHE A 205 1.24 -2.58 17.50
C PHE A 205 2.32 -3.67 17.37
N LEU A 206 3.59 -3.30 17.33
CA LEU A 206 4.71 -4.25 17.20
C LEU A 206 4.92 -5.14 18.44
N GLN A 207 4.37 -4.77 19.61
CA GLN A 207 4.43 -5.59 20.82
C GLN A 207 3.35 -6.68 20.87
N THR A 208 2.31 -6.60 20.03
CA THR A 208 1.29 -7.66 19.94
C THR A 208 1.84 -8.95 19.36
N ARG A 209 1.16 -10.07 19.61
CA ARG A 209 1.61 -11.39 19.11
C ARG A 209 1.78 -11.40 17.60
N THR A 210 0.81 -10.86 16.87
CA THR A 210 0.82 -10.86 15.38
C THR A 210 1.51 -9.64 14.80
N GLY A 211 1.50 -8.49 15.48
CA GLY A 211 2.23 -7.29 15.05
C GLY A 211 3.74 -7.45 15.16
N SER A 212 4.24 -8.27 16.08
CA SER A 212 5.66 -8.63 16.16
C SER A 212 6.18 -9.31 14.88
N LEU A 213 5.32 -9.87 14.03
CA LEU A 213 5.70 -10.46 12.74
C LEU A 213 6.26 -9.42 11.76
N PHE A 214 5.91 -8.14 11.94
CA PHE A 214 6.41 -7.00 11.16
C PHE A 214 7.74 -6.44 11.67
N ALA A 215 8.12 -6.78 12.90
CA ALA A 215 9.40 -6.41 13.50
C ALA A 215 10.54 -7.25 12.89
N GLN A 216 10.80 -7.10 11.60
CA GLN A 216 11.98 -7.69 11.00
C GLN A 216 13.20 -6.83 11.33
N ASN A 217 14.14 -7.43 12.07
CA ASN A 217 15.51 -6.96 12.20
C ASN A 217 16.09 -6.81 10.81
N LYS A 218 16.71 -5.66 10.52
CA LYS A 218 17.51 -5.44 9.31
C LYS A 218 18.36 -6.69 9.07
N LYS A 219 18.14 -7.42 7.96
CA LYS A 219 19.26 -8.17 7.40
C LYS A 219 20.25 -7.09 6.98
N ALA A 220 21.32 -6.96 7.76
CA ALA A 220 22.54 -6.35 7.27
C ALA A 220 22.92 -7.13 6.01
N VAL A 221 22.84 -6.45 4.87
CA VAL A 221 23.56 -6.87 3.67
C VAL A 221 24.99 -6.41 3.84
#